data_AF-I8VJR8-F1
#
_entry.id   AF-I8VJR8-F1
#
_cell.length_a   1.000
_cell.length_b   1.000
_cell.length_c   1.000
_cell.angle_alpha   90.00
_cell.angle_beta   90.00
_cell.angle_gamma   90.00
#
_symmetry.space_group_name_H-M   'P 1'
#
loop_
_entity.id
_entity.type
_entity.pdbx_description
1 polymer ?
#
loop_
_entity_poly.entity_id
_entity_poly.type
_entity_poly.pdbx_seq_one_letter_code
_entity_poly.pdbx_strand_id
1 'polypeptide(L)'
;MSFIDEAMLTKNNINTFGAEEHIVYKRQKTQNAKNAKPIKIPVTPAIKEQLEWFKANTALTGNYLLPVITRDYEGEQLYDHIRSRYKRINDGLKQLGKLLHIRMNLTTYVSRHTMAMTLQGNDVPREFTSQALGHRNLTTTNVYFDSFSTSVLDRVAKIL
;
A
#
# COMPACT_ATOMS: atom_id res chain seq x y z
N MET A 1 -1.21 -0.36 0.53
CA MET A 1 -1.04 -1.82 0.63
C MET A 1 0.36 -2.09 1.23
N SER A 2 0.76 -3.33 1.54
CA SER A 2 2.16 -3.57 1.99
C SER A 2 3.00 -3.99 0.78
N PHE A 3 4.31 -3.72 0.81
CA PHE A 3 5.16 -3.97 -0.36
C PHE A 3 5.12 -5.43 -0.84
N ILE A 4 5.07 -6.40 0.09
CA ILE A 4 4.97 -7.81 -0.27
C ILE A 4 3.58 -8.15 -0.85
N ASP A 5 2.52 -7.52 -0.37
CA ASP A 5 1.18 -7.71 -0.93
C ASP A 5 1.14 -7.17 -2.38
N GLU A 6 1.74 -5.99 -2.63
CA GLU A 6 1.87 -5.37 -3.96
C GLU A 6 2.70 -6.23 -4.91
N ALA A 7 3.86 -6.71 -4.46
CA ALA A 7 4.77 -7.53 -5.24
C ALA A 7 4.13 -8.83 -5.73
N MET A 8 3.20 -9.40 -4.94
CA MET A 8 2.53 -10.67 -5.22
C MET A 8 1.24 -10.52 -6.03
N LEU A 9 0.85 -9.30 -6.43
CA LEU A 9 -0.34 -9.12 -7.25
C LEU A 9 -0.15 -9.71 -8.64
N THR A 10 -1.14 -10.48 -9.07
CA THR A 10 -1.20 -11.13 -10.38
C THR A 10 -2.46 -10.75 -11.13
N LYS A 11 -2.53 -11.07 -12.42
CA LYS A 11 -3.74 -10.89 -13.24
C LYS A 11 -4.98 -11.58 -12.63
N ASN A 12 -4.79 -12.69 -11.91
CA ASN A 12 -5.86 -13.41 -11.23
C ASN A 12 -6.44 -12.65 -10.03
N ASN A 13 -5.78 -11.57 -9.59
CA ASN A 13 -6.29 -10.68 -8.56
C ASN A 13 -7.21 -9.59 -9.14
N ILE A 14 -7.37 -9.48 -10.46
CA ILE A 14 -8.33 -8.54 -11.07
C ILE A 14 -9.67 -9.25 -11.25
N ASN A 15 -10.69 -8.75 -10.56
CA ASN A 15 -12.04 -9.27 -10.62
C ASN A 15 -12.99 -8.18 -11.11
N THR A 16 -13.91 -8.54 -12.01
CA THR A 16 -14.96 -7.64 -12.49
C THR A 16 -16.24 -7.87 -11.70
N PHE A 17 -16.81 -6.81 -11.16
CA PHE A 17 -18.11 -6.80 -10.48
C PHE A 17 -19.04 -5.82 -11.21
N GLY A 18 -19.93 -6.34 -12.06
CA GLY A 18 -20.72 -5.50 -12.95
C GLY A 18 -19.83 -4.81 -13.99
N ALA A 19 -19.81 -3.47 -13.98
CA ALA A 19 -18.96 -2.67 -14.87
C ALA A 19 -17.60 -2.27 -14.25
N GLU A 20 -17.35 -2.62 -12.98
CA GLU A 20 -16.18 -2.14 -12.24
C GLU A 20 -15.14 -3.25 -12.00
N GLU A 21 -13.89 -2.98 -12.35
CA GLU A 21 -12.75 -3.84 -12.03
C GLU A 21 -12.24 -3.55 -10.62
N HIS A 22 -11.83 -4.59 -9.90
CA HIS A 22 -11.30 -4.51 -8.55
C HIS A 22 -10.07 -5.39 -8.41
N ILE A 23 -9.04 -4.90 -7.73
CA ILE A 23 -7.94 -5.72 -7.20
C ILE A 23 -8.43 -6.40 -5.93
N VAL A 24 -8.48 -7.72 -5.94
CA VAL A 24 -8.92 -8.57 -4.83
C VAL A 24 -7.79 -9.49 -4.41
N TYR A 25 -7.33 -9.34 -3.17
CA TYR A 25 -6.22 -10.13 -2.62
C TYR A 25 -6.39 -10.39 -1.12
N LYS A 26 -5.71 -11.42 -0.60
CA LYS A 26 -5.55 -11.65 0.83
C LYS A 26 -4.16 -11.17 1.25
N ARG A 27 -4.07 -10.53 2.42
CA ARG A 27 -2.79 -10.06 2.94
C ARG A 27 -1.85 -11.24 3.20
N GLN A 28 -0.63 -11.18 2.69
CA GLN A 28 0.40 -12.20 2.88
C GLN A 28 0.61 -12.54 4.36
N LYS A 29 0.66 -11.52 5.22
CA LYS A 29 0.85 -11.69 6.67
C LYS A 29 -0.24 -12.53 7.35
N THR A 30 -1.49 -12.49 6.85
CA THR A 30 -2.65 -13.06 7.56
C THR A 30 -3.49 -13.99 6.71
N GLN A 31 -3.04 -14.32 5.49
CA GLN A 31 -3.83 -15.12 4.53
C GLN A 31 -4.16 -16.53 5.03
N ASN A 32 -3.31 -17.10 5.87
CA ASN A 32 -3.49 -18.44 6.45
C ASN A 32 -4.38 -18.46 7.70
N ALA A 33 -4.85 -17.30 8.18
CA ALA A 33 -5.77 -17.26 9.29
C ALA A 33 -7.15 -17.79 8.85
N LYS A 34 -7.80 -18.62 9.69
CA LYS A 34 -9.11 -19.26 9.39
C LYS A 34 -10.18 -18.31 8.84
N ASN A 35 -10.15 -17.03 9.24
CA ASN A 35 -11.12 -16.00 8.85
C ASN A 35 -10.47 -14.83 8.08
N ALA A 36 -9.45 -15.11 7.26
CA ALA A 36 -8.79 -14.09 6.44
C ALA A 36 -9.75 -13.54 5.37
N LYS A 37 -10.28 -12.34 5.61
CA LYS A 37 -11.12 -11.63 4.64
C LYS A 37 -10.24 -11.03 3.53
N PRO A 38 -10.64 -11.15 2.25
CA PRO A 38 -9.94 -10.48 1.17
C PRO A 38 -10.15 -8.96 1.26
N ILE A 39 -9.12 -8.22 0.87
CA ILE A 39 -9.19 -6.78 0.62
C ILE A 39 -9.62 -6.59 -0.82
N LYS A 40 -10.56 -5.68 -1.05
CA LYS A 40 -11.03 -5.27 -2.38
C LYS A 40 -10.69 -3.81 -2.58
N ILE A 41 -10.02 -3.49 -3.68
CA ILE A 41 -9.64 -2.12 -4.05
C ILE A 41 -10.20 -1.86 -5.46
N PRO A 42 -11.04 -0.83 -5.66
CA PRO A 42 -11.52 -0.49 -6.99
C PRO A 42 -10.35 -0.09 -7.89
N VAL A 43 -10.34 -0.57 -9.13
CA VAL A 43 -9.40 -0.13 -10.16
C VAL A 43 -9.90 1.19 -10.72
N THR A 44 -9.43 2.28 -10.13
CA THR A 44 -9.71 3.63 -10.62
C THR A 44 -9.02 3.86 -11.98
N PRO A 45 -9.44 4.89 -12.75
CA PRO A 45 -8.76 5.24 -14.00
C PRO A 45 -7.24 5.45 -13.82
N ALA A 46 -6.83 6.09 -12.72
CA ALA A 46 -5.42 6.30 -12.39
C ALA A 46 -4.68 4.97 -12.14
N ILE A 47 -5.28 4.02 -11.41
CA ILE A 47 -4.67 2.70 -11.21
C ILE A 47 -4.56 1.97 -12.55
N LYS A 48 -5.62 2.01 -13.37
CA LYS A 48 -5.65 1.36 -14.68
C LYS A 48 -4.55 1.89 -15.60
N GLU A 49 -4.39 3.21 -15.65
CA GLU A 49 -3.33 3.86 -16.42
C GLU A 49 -1.94 3.37 -15.99
N GLN A 50 -1.66 3.29 -14.68
CA GLN A 50 -0.37 2.80 -14.18
C GLN A 50 -0.13 1.33 -14.53
N LEU A 51 -1.15 0.47 -14.42
CA LEU A 51 -1.06 -0.94 -14.78
C LEU A 51 -0.76 -1.12 -16.28
N GLU A 52 -1.47 -0.39 -17.15
CA GLU A 52 -1.20 -0.44 -18.59
C GLU A 52 0.16 0.17 -18.94
N TRP A 53 0.60 1.22 -18.24
CA TRP A 53 1.95 1.77 -18.42
C TRP A 53 3.02 0.73 -18.09
N PHE A 54 2.92 0.03 -16.96
CA PHE A 54 3.88 -1.02 -16.60
C PHE A 54 3.89 -2.15 -17.63
N LYS A 55 2.72 -2.58 -18.08
CA LYS A 55 2.58 -3.62 -19.10
C LYS A 55 3.22 -3.23 -20.43
N ALA A 56 3.10 -1.96 -20.83
CA ALA A 56 3.66 -1.46 -22.08
C ALA A 56 5.15 -1.12 -22.01
N ASN A 57 5.67 -0.74 -20.83
CA ASN A 57 7.01 -0.17 -20.68
C ASN A 57 7.99 -1.01 -19.86
N THR A 58 7.55 -2.15 -19.31
CA THR A 58 8.42 -3.00 -18.47
C THR A 58 8.27 -4.48 -18.81
N ALA A 59 9.34 -5.25 -18.56
CA ALA A 59 9.30 -6.70 -18.68
C ALA A 59 8.64 -7.30 -17.43
N LEU A 60 7.35 -7.64 -17.54
CA LEU A 60 6.63 -8.37 -16.50
C LEU A 60 7.00 -9.85 -16.54
N THR A 61 7.31 -10.43 -15.39
CA THR A 61 7.55 -11.88 -15.26
C THR A 61 6.23 -12.60 -14.99
N GLY A 62 5.98 -13.68 -15.75
CA GLY A 62 4.79 -14.51 -15.58
C GLY A 62 3.48 -13.72 -15.59
N ASN A 63 2.66 -13.92 -14.55
CA ASN A 63 1.35 -13.29 -14.41
C ASN A 63 1.33 -12.11 -13.43
N TYR A 64 2.48 -11.63 -12.96
CA TYR A 64 2.53 -10.49 -12.03
C TYR A 64 2.08 -9.18 -12.67
N LEU A 65 1.40 -8.33 -11.90
CA LEU A 65 0.92 -7.02 -12.34
C LEU A 65 2.00 -5.93 -12.30
N LEU A 66 3.01 -6.10 -11.46
CA LEU A 66 4.05 -5.11 -11.20
C LEU A 66 5.44 -5.71 -11.47
N PRO A 67 6.41 -4.92 -11.98
CA PRO A 67 7.76 -5.38 -12.31
C PRO A 67 8.67 -5.52 -11.07
N VAL A 68 8.15 -6.05 -9.97
CA VAL A 68 8.92 -6.31 -8.75
C VAL A 68 9.63 -7.66 -8.84
N ILE A 69 8.88 -8.68 -9.22
CA ILE A 69 9.41 -10.03 -9.46
C ILE A 69 9.87 -10.06 -10.92
N THR A 70 11.15 -10.36 -11.11
CA THR A 70 11.83 -10.24 -12.41
C THR A 70 12.41 -11.56 -12.90
N ARG A 71 12.16 -12.64 -12.15
CA ARG A 71 12.67 -13.99 -12.36
C ARG A 71 11.64 -14.98 -11.80
N ASP A 72 11.63 -16.17 -12.36
CA ASP A 72 10.75 -17.26 -11.93
C ASP A 72 11.34 -17.94 -10.68
N TYR A 73 11.22 -17.26 -9.55
CA TYR A 73 11.68 -17.73 -8.26
C TYR A 73 10.50 -18.23 -7.43
N GLU A 74 10.77 -19.23 -6.59
CA GLU A 74 9.80 -19.83 -5.69
C GLU A 74 10.34 -19.89 -4.25
N GLY A 75 9.45 -20.04 -3.27
CA GLY A 75 9.80 -20.23 -1.87
C GLY A 75 10.73 -19.14 -1.31
N GLU A 76 11.83 -19.56 -0.68
CA GLU A 76 12.81 -18.67 -0.05
C GLU A 76 13.51 -17.74 -1.06
N GLN A 77 13.81 -18.24 -2.27
CA GLN A 77 14.43 -17.42 -3.32
C GLN A 77 13.52 -16.26 -3.75
N LEU A 78 12.21 -16.52 -3.84
CA LEU A 78 11.23 -15.49 -4.16
C LEU A 78 11.16 -14.45 -3.04
N TYR A 79 11.12 -14.91 -1.78
CA TYR A 79 11.10 -14.04 -0.62
C TYR A 79 12.32 -13.11 -0.58
N ASP A 80 13.52 -13.64 -0.76
CA ASP A 80 14.76 -12.87 -0.77
C ASP A 80 14.85 -11.92 -1.95
N HIS A 81 14.34 -12.32 -3.11
CA HIS A 81 14.24 -11.45 -4.28
C HIS A 81 13.35 -10.23 -3.98
N ILE A 82 12.15 -10.44 -3.44
CA ILE A 82 11.24 -9.36 -3.05
C ILE A 82 11.88 -8.47 -1.96
N ARG A 83 12.55 -9.07 -0.97
CA ARG A 83 13.24 -8.35 0.11
C ARG A 83 14.37 -7.47 -0.43
N SER A 84 15.15 -7.97 -1.38
CA SER A 84 16.21 -7.22 -2.06
C SER A 84 15.65 -6.02 -2.82
N ARG A 85 14.54 -6.21 -3.56
CA ARG A 85 13.83 -5.14 -4.27
C ARG A 85 13.27 -4.09 -3.31
N TYR A 86 12.67 -4.52 -2.21
CA TYR A 86 12.18 -3.64 -1.14
C TYR A 86 13.30 -2.74 -0.59
N LYS A 87 14.47 -3.31 -0.29
CA LYS A 87 15.62 -2.55 0.19
C LYS A 87 16.06 -1.50 -0.83
N ARG A 88 16.24 -1.92 -2.09
CA ARG A 88 16.67 -1.02 -3.18
C ARG A 88 15.71 0.15 -3.38
N ILE A 89 14.40 -0.09 -3.33
CA ILE A 89 13.39 0.97 -3.47
C ILE A 89 13.46 1.94 -2.30
N ASN A 90 13.57 1.46 -1.06
CA ASN A 90 13.70 2.34 0.10
C ASN A 90 15.00 3.14 0.10
N ASP A 91 16.11 2.56 -0.35
CA ASP A 91 17.37 3.27 -0.51
C ASP A 91 17.23 4.40 -1.55
N GLY A 92 16.55 4.14 -2.68
CA GLY A 92 16.22 5.15 -3.69
C GLY A 92 15.29 6.25 -3.15
N LEU A 93 14.24 5.89 -2.42
CA LEU A 93 13.34 6.86 -1.78
C LEU A 93 14.09 7.74 -0.77
N LYS A 94 15.01 7.17 0.01
CA LYS A 94 15.86 7.93 0.94
C LYS A 94 16.75 8.91 0.20
N GLN A 95 17.35 8.51 -0.92
CA GLN A 95 18.15 9.41 -1.76
C GLN A 95 17.30 10.51 -2.37
N LEU A 96 16.11 10.18 -2.87
CA LEU A 96 15.16 11.14 -3.41
C LEU A 96 14.72 12.16 -2.35
N GLY A 97 14.42 11.71 -1.13
CA GLY A 97 14.08 12.59 -0.01
C GLY A 97 15.20 13.59 0.31
N LYS A 98 16.46 13.14 0.29
CA LYS A 98 17.62 14.04 0.45
C LYS A 98 17.73 15.06 -0.68
N LEU A 99 17.57 14.61 -1.93
CA LEU A 99 17.67 15.47 -3.12
C LEU A 99 16.58 16.56 -3.13
N LEU A 100 15.38 16.21 -2.69
CA LEU A 100 14.24 17.12 -2.62
C LEU A 100 14.17 17.91 -1.31
N HIS A 101 15.21 17.83 -0.46
CA HIS A 101 15.26 18.48 0.86
C HIS A 101 14.06 18.16 1.78
N ILE A 102 13.51 16.95 1.64
CA ILE A 102 12.44 16.47 2.52
C ILE A 102 13.06 16.05 3.85
N ARG A 103 12.62 16.69 4.94
CA ARG A 103 13.17 16.48 6.28
C ARG A 103 13.00 15.05 6.80
N MET A 104 11.95 14.36 6.39
CA MET A 104 11.66 12.99 6.82
C MET A 104 12.27 11.94 5.88
N ASN A 105 12.58 10.76 6.42
CA ASN A 105 13.01 9.64 5.59
C ASN A 105 11.85 9.06 4.79
N LEU A 106 11.89 9.20 3.47
CA LEU A 106 10.92 8.56 2.59
C LEU A 106 11.16 7.04 2.53
N THR A 107 10.08 6.29 2.70
CA THR A 107 10.03 4.82 2.56
C THR A 107 8.70 4.43 1.93
N THR A 108 8.57 3.19 1.46
CA THR A 108 7.28 2.69 0.93
C THR A 108 6.17 2.69 1.98
N TYR A 109 6.52 2.71 3.28
CA TYR A 109 5.56 2.86 4.37
C TYR A 109 4.96 4.27 4.47
N VAL A 110 5.71 5.30 4.06
CA VAL A 110 5.24 6.70 4.09
C VAL A 110 4.00 6.86 3.23
N SER A 111 3.94 6.24 2.04
CA SER A 111 2.76 6.29 1.17
C SER A 111 1.49 5.79 1.87
N ARG A 112 1.60 4.72 2.66
CA ARG A 112 0.47 4.19 3.45
C ARG A 112 0.06 5.14 4.56
N HIS A 113 1.03 5.76 5.23
CA HIS A 113 0.75 6.75 6.25
C HIS A 113 0.07 7.99 5.65
N THR A 114 0.60 8.53 4.55
CA THR A 114 0.00 9.66 3.83
C THR A 114 -1.44 9.35 3.42
N MET A 115 -1.72 8.16 2.86
CA MET A 115 -3.09 7.75 2.54
C MET A 115 -4.02 7.78 3.77
N ALA A 116 -3.58 7.22 4.90
CA ALA A 116 -4.36 7.20 6.13
C ALA A 116 -4.66 8.62 6.64
N MET A 117 -3.64 9.48 6.62
CA MET A 117 -3.75 10.87 7.05
C MET A 117 -4.64 11.69 6.11
N THR A 118 -4.54 11.47 4.80
CA THR A 118 -5.40 12.14 3.81
C THR A 118 -6.85 11.75 4.00
N LEU A 119 -7.17 10.46 4.15
CA LEU A 119 -8.55 10.02 4.38
C LEU A 119 -9.13 10.66 5.65
N GLN A 120 -8.35 10.68 6.73
CA GLN A 120 -8.77 11.31 7.97
C GLN A 120 -8.95 12.83 7.83
N GLY A 121 -8.06 13.52 7.12
CA GLY A 121 -8.17 14.95 6.85
C GLY A 121 -9.37 15.33 5.97
N ASN A 122 -9.97 14.36 5.27
CA ASN A 122 -11.23 14.49 4.54
C ASN A 122 -12.44 13.97 5.36
N ASP A 123 -12.31 13.94 6.69
CA ASP A 123 -13.35 13.53 7.64
C ASP A 123 -13.93 12.11 7.40
N VAL A 124 -13.17 11.23 6.74
CA VAL A 124 -13.57 9.83 6.56
C VAL A 124 -13.51 9.13 7.92
N PRO A 125 -14.63 8.51 8.40
CA PRO A 125 -14.64 7.89 9.72
C PRO A 125 -13.56 6.82 9.87
N ARG A 126 -13.07 6.68 11.10
CA ARG A 126 -11.92 5.84 11.44
C ARG A 126 -12.14 4.37 11.07
N GLU A 127 -13.37 3.91 11.17
CA GLU A 127 -13.81 2.57 10.82
C GLU A 127 -13.59 2.29 9.33
N PHE A 128 -13.94 3.25 8.46
CA PHE A 128 -13.73 3.13 7.02
C PHE A 128 -12.25 3.26 6.64
N THR A 129 -11.51 4.17 7.31
CA THR A 129 -10.05 4.28 7.13
C THR A 129 -9.34 2.98 7.54
N SER A 130 -9.74 2.38 8.66
CA SER A 130 -9.20 1.09 9.14
C SER A 130 -9.50 -0.06 8.16
N GLN A 131 -10.70 -0.06 7.56
CA GLN A 131 -11.07 -1.02 6.51
C GLN A 131 -10.25 -0.82 5.23
N ALA A 132 -10.07 0.42 4.77
CA ALA A 132 -9.23 0.74 3.60
C ALA A 132 -7.77 0.31 3.80
N LEU A 133 -7.28 0.36 5.04
CA LEU A 133 -5.95 -0.14 5.43
C LEU A 133 -5.95 -1.66 5.71
N GLY A 134 -7.05 -2.38 5.61
CA GLY A 134 -7.09 -3.83 5.86
C GLY A 134 -6.61 -4.22 7.27
N HIS A 135 -6.88 -3.36 8.26
CA HIS A 135 -6.59 -3.63 9.67
C HIS A 135 -7.81 -4.29 10.33
N ARG A 136 -7.57 -5.40 11.04
CA ARG A 136 -8.61 -6.13 11.79
C ARG A 136 -8.85 -5.54 13.18
N ASN A 137 -7.93 -4.70 13.68
CA ASN A 137 -7.98 -4.12 15.02
C ASN A 137 -7.60 -2.64 14.99
N LEU A 138 -8.41 -1.79 15.62
CA LEU A 138 -8.27 -0.33 15.65
C LEU A 138 -6.97 0.15 16.33
N THR A 139 -6.36 -0.70 17.16
CA THR A 139 -5.08 -0.44 17.84
C THR A 139 -3.92 -0.18 16.89
N THR A 140 -3.87 -0.87 15.74
CA THR A 140 -2.84 -0.61 14.70
C THR A 140 -3.05 0.73 14.01
N THR A 141 -4.28 1.25 14.04
CA THR A 141 -4.64 2.54 13.45
C THR A 141 -4.25 3.68 14.41
N ASN A 142 -4.25 3.46 15.72
CA ASN A 142 -3.83 4.44 16.73
C ASN A 142 -2.40 4.95 16.57
N VAL A 143 -1.44 4.10 16.17
CA VAL A 143 -0.05 4.52 15.91
C VAL A 143 0.04 5.59 14.81
N TYR A 144 -0.88 5.57 13.83
CA TYR A 144 -0.93 6.61 12.79
C TYR A 144 -1.61 7.89 13.29
N PHE A 145 -2.41 7.81 14.36
CA PHE A 145 -3.21 8.91 14.90
C PHE A 145 -2.54 9.66 16.05
N ASP A 146 -1.54 9.07 16.71
CA ASP A 146 -0.80 9.71 17.80
C ASP A 146 -0.09 10.99 17.34
N SER A 147 0.24 11.13 16.05
CA SER A 147 0.82 12.36 15.48
C SER A 147 -0.22 13.45 15.15
N PHE A 148 -1.50 13.09 15.00
CA PHE A 148 -2.57 14.03 14.63
C PHE A 148 -3.29 14.59 15.84
N SER A 149 -3.41 13.82 16.94
CA SER A 149 -4.04 14.28 18.18
C SER A 149 -3.40 15.57 18.70
N THR A 150 -2.08 15.71 18.58
CA THR A 150 -1.35 16.94 18.91
C THR A 150 -1.84 18.13 18.08
N SER A 151 -2.04 17.96 16.77
CA SER A 151 -2.47 19.03 15.87
C SER A 151 -3.94 19.46 16.06
N VAL A 152 -4.81 18.52 16.43
CA VAL A 152 -6.22 18.83 16.75
C VAL A 152 -6.33 19.54 18.08
N LEU A 153 -5.57 19.10 19.09
CA LEU A 153 -5.47 19.78 20.38
C LEU A 153 -4.96 21.22 20.22
N ASP A 154 -3.94 21.43 19.38
CA ASP A 154 -3.45 22.78 19.05
C ASP A 154 -4.53 23.64 18.36
N ARG A 155 -5.38 23.04 17.53
CA ARG A 155 -6.48 23.77 16.85
C ARG A 155 -7.60 24.12 17.80
N VAL A 156 -7.96 23.22 18.72
CA VAL A 156 -8.97 23.45 19.77
C VAL A 156 -8.47 24.48 20.78
N ALA A 157 -7.21 24.41 21.19
CA ALA A 157 -6.59 25.36 22.11
C ALA A 157 -6.50 26.78 21.54
N LYS A 158 -6.53 26.95 20.21
CA LYS A 158 -6.57 28.27 19.54
C LYS A 158 -7.98 28.83 19.32
N ILE A 159 -9.01 28.03 19.57
CA ILE A 159 -10.42 28.43 19.48
C ILE A 159 -10.97 28.84 20.86
N LEU A 160 -10.27 28.47 21.93
CA LEU A 160 -10.45 29.01 23.29
C LEU A 160 -9.66 30.30 23.46
#